data_AF-A0AAY5K879-F1
#
_entry.id   AF-A0AAY5K879-F1
#
_cell.length_a   1.000
_cell.length_b   1.000
_cell.length_c   1.000
_cell.angle_alpha   90.00
_cell.angle_beta   90.00
_cell.angle_gamma   90.00
#
_symmetry.space_group_name_H-M   'P 1'
#
loop_
_entity.id
_entity.type
_entity.pdbx_description
1 polymer ?
#
loop_
_entity_poly.entity_id
_entity_poly.type
_entity_poly.pdbx_seq_one_letter_code
_entity_poly.pdbx_strand_id
1 'polypeptide(L)'
;MGCNHSKACDGVCKKKRKSKAKDGEKTLKELNNHQNGKVPLEDLNVGLEAEKQLEKYERQLKILQEVLSAPGTQEREVLLKDSNGELCALVHSIVEKVKTETATDLNALHEEKSKSATDQYESKIEELQTAHREEAAQLTETHQAAENVLKDKVEELTEELLVYNKLKKRVEDSTFKKDLQRNIQAHGSPGPFWEREQESLLFVIEMKSERIQEQGNKLLQMQALTEKNLSLEDQVINVLQQNEDLRVRIDNYQSLIQQLSKEHRDLQGALDRQAGLSQRLGQEKEQLMFKLKHRDSCPTFPSFPILSEVSPS
;
A
#
# COMPACT_ATOMS: atom_id res chain seq x y z
N MET A 1 20.58 -7.38 -19.28
CA MET A 1 20.61 -8.84 -19.08
C MET A 1 20.44 -9.10 -17.59
N GLY A 2 19.32 -9.73 -17.19
CA GLY A 2 19.14 -10.26 -15.83
C GLY A 2 18.28 -9.43 -14.86
N CYS A 3 17.02 -9.13 -15.23
CA CYS A 3 15.97 -8.86 -14.25
C CYS A 3 15.57 -10.17 -13.55
N ASN A 4 15.28 -10.11 -12.25
CA ASN A 4 14.36 -11.05 -11.61
C ASN A 4 13.40 -10.30 -10.69
N HIS A 5 12.14 -10.68 -10.83
CA HIS A 5 10.93 -9.97 -10.43
C HIS A 5 10.53 -10.14 -8.96
N SER A 6 9.80 -9.13 -8.50
CA SER A 6 8.91 -9.09 -7.34
C SER A 6 7.99 -10.31 -7.18
N LYS A 7 7.58 -10.57 -5.93
CA LYS A 7 6.17 -10.88 -5.59
C LYS A 7 5.91 -10.70 -4.09
N ALA A 8 4.93 -9.85 -3.77
CA ALA A 8 4.14 -9.92 -2.56
C ALA A 8 3.00 -10.92 -2.75
N CYS A 9 2.53 -11.56 -1.66
CA CYS A 9 1.14 -12.03 -1.56
C CYS A 9 0.77 -12.44 -0.12
N ASP A 10 -0.44 -12.02 0.25
CA ASP A 10 -1.16 -12.24 1.50
C ASP A 10 -1.41 -13.70 1.88
N GLY A 11 -1.46 -13.97 3.19
CA GLY A 11 -1.87 -15.25 3.77
C GLY A 11 -3.03 -15.08 4.76
N VAL A 12 -4.25 -15.07 4.24
CA VAL A 12 -5.50 -15.12 5.03
C VAL A 12 -5.75 -16.53 5.58
N CYS A 13 -6.01 -16.61 6.89
CA CYS A 13 -6.49 -17.77 7.63
C CYS A 13 -7.80 -18.34 7.07
N LYS A 14 -7.81 -19.64 6.69
CA LYS A 14 -9.04 -20.42 6.46
C LYS A 14 -9.25 -21.43 7.59
N LYS A 15 -10.32 -21.21 8.38
CA LYS A 15 -10.93 -22.18 9.28
C LYS A 15 -11.45 -23.38 8.49
N LYS A 16 -11.03 -24.61 8.83
CA LYS A 16 -11.67 -25.86 8.42
C LYS A 16 -12.54 -26.37 9.57
N ARG A 17 -13.86 -26.32 9.38
CA ARG A 17 -14.82 -27.21 10.06
C ARG A 17 -14.73 -28.59 9.41
N LYS A 18 -14.67 -29.66 10.20
CA LYS A 18 -14.97 -31.02 9.74
C LYS A 18 -15.75 -31.75 10.83
N SER A 19 -17.00 -32.02 10.51
CA SER A 19 -17.91 -32.93 11.20
C SER A 19 -17.51 -34.39 10.97
N LYS A 20 -17.84 -35.26 11.92
CA LYS A 20 -18.38 -36.60 11.63
C LYS A 20 -19.00 -37.22 12.89
N ALA A 21 -20.20 -37.74 12.69
CA ALA A 21 -21.04 -38.48 13.63
C ALA A 21 -20.87 -40.01 13.43
N LYS A 22 -21.63 -40.77 14.23
CA LYS A 22 -22.01 -42.21 14.15
C LYS A 22 -21.02 -43.22 14.77
N ASP A 23 -21.42 -44.30 15.45
CA ASP A 23 -22.67 -45.08 15.60
C ASP A 23 -22.81 -45.55 17.08
N GLY A 24 -23.97 -45.89 17.67
CA GLY A 24 -24.72 -47.17 17.54
C GLY A 24 -23.87 -48.36 18.04
N GLU A 25 -24.27 -49.30 18.92
CA GLU A 25 -25.57 -49.87 19.29
C GLU A 25 -25.36 -50.95 20.40
N LYS A 26 -26.44 -51.32 21.12
CA LYS A 26 -26.70 -52.61 21.83
C LYS A 26 -25.85 -52.98 23.06
N THR A 27 -26.45 -53.38 24.19
CA THR A 27 -27.15 -54.67 24.30
C THR A 27 -28.16 -54.71 25.44
N LEU A 28 -29.35 -55.21 25.12
CA LEU A 28 -30.41 -55.65 26.03
C LEU A 28 -30.17 -57.14 26.35
N LYS A 29 -30.25 -57.53 27.62
CA LYS A 29 -30.39 -58.95 28.01
C LYS A 29 -31.55 -59.07 28.99
N GLU A 30 -32.63 -59.66 28.47
CA GLU A 30 -33.75 -60.21 29.23
C GLU A 30 -33.30 -61.47 29.99
N LEU A 31 -33.83 -61.65 31.21
CA LEU A 31 -34.27 -62.96 31.69
C LEU A 31 -35.58 -62.79 32.47
N ASN A 32 -36.57 -63.55 32.00
CA ASN A 32 -37.95 -63.67 32.44
C ASN A 32 -38.04 -64.76 33.53
N ASN A 33 -38.84 -64.57 34.59
CA ASN A 33 -39.94 -65.50 34.91
C ASN A 33 -40.83 -65.06 36.08
N HIS A 34 -42.11 -65.35 35.88
CA HIS A 34 -43.28 -65.10 36.73
C HIS A 34 -43.24 -65.71 38.14
N GLN A 35 -43.87 -65.03 39.11
CA GLN A 35 -45.19 -65.45 39.64
C GLN A 35 -45.72 -64.52 40.74
N ASN A 36 -47.00 -64.16 40.54
CA ASN A 36 -48.05 -63.99 41.55
C ASN A 36 -47.86 -63.01 42.72
N GLY A 37 -48.80 -62.06 42.79
CA GLY A 37 -49.31 -61.55 44.07
C GLY A 37 -49.08 -60.06 44.32
N LYS A 38 -50.19 -59.34 44.42
CA LYS A 38 -50.39 -58.07 45.14
C LYS A 38 -49.67 -56.81 44.63
N VAL A 39 -50.48 -55.78 44.40
CA VAL A 39 -50.15 -54.37 44.15
C VAL A 39 -49.17 -53.82 45.20
N PRO A 40 -48.17 -53.01 44.80
CA PRO A 40 -47.98 -51.67 45.40
C PRO A 40 -47.51 -50.62 44.36
N LEU A 41 -48.18 -49.49 44.16
CA LEU A 41 -47.94 -48.19 44.84
C LEU A 41 -46.53 -47.54 44.69
N GLU A 42 -45.55 -48.18 44.05
CA GLU A 42 -44.16 -47.66 43.94
C GLU A 42 -43.89 -46.82 42.67
N ASP A 43 -44.55 -47.11 41.54
CA ASP A 43 -44.34 -46.37 40.27
C ASP A 43 -44.87 -44.91 40.29
N LEU A 44 -45.85 -44.60 41.15
CA LEU A 44 -46.36 -43.24 41.33
C LEU A 44 -45.46 -42.38 42.24
N ASN A 45 -44.72 -43.01 43.16
CA ASN A 45 -43.84 -42.31 44.10
C ASN A 45 -42.55 -41.84 43.41
N VAL A 46 -41.99 -42.67 42.53
CA VAL A 46 -40.82 -42.32 41.69
C VAL A 46 -41.16 -41.19 40.72
N GLY A 47 -42.39 -41.16 40.19
CA GLY A 47 -42.89 -40.07 39.34
C GLY A 47 -43.04 -38.73 40.09
N LEU A 48 -43.60 -38.75 41.30
CA LEU A 48 -43.76 -37.53 42.12
C LEU A 48 -42.41 -36.94 42.58
N GLU A 49 -41.42 -37.78 42.91
CA GLU A 49 -40.07 -37.32 43.24
C GLU A 49 -39.35 -36.74 42.03
N ALA A 50 -39.54 -37.33 40.84
CA ALA A 50 -39.02 -36.79 39.59
C ALA A 50 -39.65 -35.43 39.27
N GLU A 51 -40.98 -35.26 39.43
CA GLU A 51 -41.67 -33.98 39.20
C GLU A 51 -41.19 -32.88 40.15
N LYS A 52 -41.02 -33.16 41.45
CA LYS A 52 -40.48 -32.19 42.41
C LYS A 52 -39.05 -31.77 42.09
N GLN A 53 -38.24 -32.71 41.60
CA GLN A 53 -36.88 -32.44 41.17
C GLN A 53 -36.86 -31.57 39.89
N LEU A 54 -37.78 -31.84 38.97
CA LEU A 54 -37.97 -31.07 37.74
C LEU A 54 -38.39 -29.63 38.04
N GLU A 55 -39.32 -29.45 38.98
CA GLU A 55 -39.77 -28.14 39.46
C GLU A 55 -38.64 -27.36 40.15
N LYS A 56 -37.73 -28.06 40.86
CA LYS A 56 -36.52 -27.47 41.44
C LYS A 56 -35.56 -26.97 40.36
N TYR A 57 -35.35 -27.76 39.29
CA TYR A 57 -34.52 -27.34 38.16
C TYR A 57 -35.14 -26.18 37.38
N GLU A 58 -36.46 -26.17 37.16
CA GLU A 58 -37.16 -25.04 36.53
C GLU A 58 -37.00 -23.75 37.32
N ARG A 59 -37.14 -23.80 38.65
CA ARG A 59 -36.91 -22.62 39.51
C ARG A 59 -35.46 -22.15 39.45
N GLN A 60 -34.49 -23.07 39.46
CA GLN A 60 -33.06 -22.72 39.29
C GLN A 60 -32.77 -22.07 37.94
N LEU A 61 -33.38 -22.55 36.85
CA LEU A 61 -33.24 -21.98 35.52
C LEU A 61 -33.84 -20.57 35.42
N LYS A 62 -34.99 -20.35 36.05
CA LYS A 62 -35.66 -19.04 36.07
C LYS A 62 -34.81 -17.98 36.78
N ILE A 63 -34.22 -18.35 37.92
CA ILE A 63 -33.30 -17.48 38.67
C ILE A 63 -32.04 -17.18 37.85
N LEU A 64 -31.43 -18.19 37.21
CA LEU A 64 -30.29 -17.99 36.31
C LEU A 64 -30.61 -17.04 35.16
N GLN A 65 -31.80 -17.16 34.59
CA GLN A 65 -32.25 -16.32 33.48
C GLN A 65 -32.42 -14.86 33.91
N GLU A 66 -32.97 -14.60 35.11
CA GLU A 66 -33.06 -13.26 35.69
C GLU A 66 -31.67 -12.68 36.00
N VAL A 67 -30.76 -13.47 36.58
CA VAL A 67 -29.38 -13.06 36.87
C VAL A 67 -28.61 -12.71 35.58
N LEU A 68 -28.74 -13.50 34.52
CA LEU A 68 -28.11 -13.21 33.23
C LEU A 68 -28.69 -11.95 32.56
N SER A 69 -29.97 -11.65 32.81
CA SER A 69 -30.68 -10.51 32.23
C SER A 69 -30.48 -9.21 33.01
N ALA A 70 -30.05 -9.28 34.28
CA ALA A 70 -29.81 -8.11 35.11
C ALA A 70 -28.61 -7.28 34.58
N PRO A 71 -28.72 -5.94 34.46
CA PRO A 71 -27.68 -5.10 33.87
C PRO A 71 -26.52 -4.75 34.82
N GLY A 72 -26.68 -4.88 36.15
CA GLY A 72 -25.68 -4.47 37.15
C GLY A 72 -25.07 -5.63 37.95
N THR A 73 -23.79 -5.50 38.34
CA THR A 73 -23.09 -6.46 39.22
C THR A 73 -23.75 -6.57 40.60
N GLN A 74 -24.24 -5.46 41.16
CA GLN A 74 -24.90 -5.43 42.47
C GLN A 74 -26.27 -6.14 42.45
N GLU A 75 -27.05 -5.93 41.39
CA GLU A 75 -28.38 -6.55 41.21
C GLU A 75 -28.27 -8.07 41.01
N ARG A 76 -27.26 -8.50 40.24
CA ARG A 76 -26.93 -9.92 40.06
C ARG A 76 -26.58 -10.59 41.38
N GLU A 77 -25.81 -9.93 42.23
CA GLU A 77 -25.34 -10.45 43.51
C GLU A 77 -26.47 -10.59 44.54
N VAL A 78 -27.47 -9.70 44.52
CA VAL A 78 -28.69 -9.80 45.34
C VAL A 78 -29.54 -11.00 44.90
N LEU A 79 -29.82 -11.13 43.61
CA LEU A 79 -30.61 -12.25 43.06
C LEU A 79 -29.94 -13.63 43.28
N LEU A 80 -28.60 -13.66 43.34
CA LEU A 80 -27.83 -14.86 43.67
C LEU A 80 -27.93 -15.22 45.16
N LYS A 81 -27.98 -14.25 46.08
CA LYS A 81 -28.07 -14.51 47.55
C LYS A 81 -29.38 -15.20 47.95
N ASP A 82 -30.46 -14.98 47.21
CA ASP A 82 -31.79 -15.55 47.50
C ASP A 82 -31.97 -16.98 46.94
N SER A 83 -30.92 -17.57 46.34
CA SER A 83 -30.96 -18.85 45.63
C SER A 83 -30.18 -19.99 46.33
N ASN A 84 -30.24 -21.21 45.78
CA ASN A 84 -29.62 -22.43 46.35
C ASN A 84 -28.07 -22.32 46.43
N GLY A 85 -27.46 -22.60 47.58
CA GLY A 85 -26.03 -22.30 47.84
C GLY A 85 -25.01 -22.94 46.87
N GLU A 86 -25.30 -24.12 46.35
CA GLU A 86 -24.46 -24.79 45.33
C GLU A 86 -24.45 -24.05 43.99
N LEU A 87 -25.59 -23.46 43.60
CA LEU A 87 -25.74 -22.69 42.37
C LEU A 87 -24.95 -21.38 42.47
N CYS A 88 -25.01 -20.71 43.63
CA CYS A 88 -24.26 -19.48 43.90
C CYS A 88 -22.75 -19.73 43.86
N ALA A 89 -22.29 -20.82 44.47
CA ALA A 89 -20.88 -21.21 44.46
C ALA A 89 -20.37 -21.48 43.04
N LEU A 90 -21.17 -22.16 42.20
CA LEU A 90 -20.83 -22.42 40.81
C LEU A 90 -20.75 -21.13 39.97
N VAL A 91 -21.73 -20.22 40.12
CA VAL A 91 -21.74 -18.94 39.39
C VAL A 91 -20.55 -18.06 39.80
N HIS A 92 -20.25 -17.95 41.10
CA HIS A 92 -19.05 -17.23 41.56
C HIS A 92 -17.76 -17.88 41.02
N SER A 93 -17.66 -19.20 41.01
CA SER A 93 -16.50 -19.91 40.46
C SER A 93 -16.32 -19.64 38.95
N ILE A 94 -17.41 -19.62 38.17
CA ILE A 94 -17.37 -19.29 36.74
C ILE A 94 -16.97 -17.82 36.54
N VAL A 95 -17.54 -16.90 37.31
CA VAL A 95 -17.22 -15.46 37.21
C VAL A 95 -15.76 -15.20 37.55
N GLU A 96 -15.23 -15.80 38.62
CA GLU A 96 -13.82 -15.67 38.96
C GLU A 96 -12.92 -16.31 37.90
N LYS A 97 -13.27 -17.48 37.37
CA LYS A 97 -12.52 -18.10 36.25
C LYS A 97 -12.50 -17.18 35.02
N VAL A 98 -13.65 -16.65 34.61
CA VAL A 98 -13.76 -15.72 33.47
C VAL A 98 -12.96 -14.45 33.72
N LYS A 99 -13.02 -13.86 34.93
CA LYS A 99 -12.20 -12.69 35.29
C LYS A 99 -10.71 -13.00 35.21
N THR A 100 -10.27 -14.15 35.72
CA THR A 100 -8.87 -14.54 35.65
C THR A 100 -8.41 -14.78 34.22
N GLU A 101 -9.20 -15.48 33.41
CA GLU A 101 -8.89 -15.78 32.01
C GLU A 101 -8.88 -14.51 31.15
N THR A 102 -9.87 -13.63 31.32
CA THR A 102 -9.90 -12.33 30.64
C THR A 102 -8.76 -11.41 31.08
N ALA A 103 -8.37 -11.42 32.36
CA ALA A 103 -7.21 -10.67 32.83
C ALA A 103 -5.90 -11.23 32.27
N THR A 104 -5.74 -12.56 32.19
CA THR A 104 -4.56 -13.18 31.58
C THR A 104 -4.49 -12.90 30.09
N ASP A 105 -5.61 -12.97 29.36
CA ASP A 105 -5.67 -12.68 27.93
C ASP A 105 -5.35 -11.22 27.62
N LEU A 106 -5.91 -10.28 28.40
CA LEU A 106 -5.62 -8.86 28.26
C LEU A 106 -4.16 -8.54 28.60
N ASN A 107 -3.60 -9.17 29.62
CA ASN A 107 -2.19 -9.01 29.97
C ASN A 107 -1.27 -9.57 28.89
N ALA A 108 -1.57 -10.75 28.34
CA ALA A 108 -0.81 -11.34 27.25
C ALA A 108 -0.85 -10.47 25.99
N LEU A 109 -2.03 -9.94 25.63
CA LEU A 109 -2.19 -9.02 24.50
C LEU A 109 -1.44 -7.71 24.73
N HIS A 110 -1.48 -7.16 25.94
CA HIS A 110 -0.72 -5.96 26.29
C HIS A 110 0.79 -6.20 26.22
N GLU A 111 1.27 -7.33 26.73
CA GLU A 111 2.68 -7.71 26.67
C GLU A 111 3.15 -7.92 25.22
N GLU A 112 2.35 -8.59 24.40
CA GLU A 112 2.62 -8.76 22.97
C GLU A 112 2.65 -7.41 22.24
N LYS A 113 1.67 -6.53 22.49
CA LYS A 113 1.67 -5.18 21.91
C LYS A 113 2.89 -4.37 22.35
N SER A 114 3.23 -4.40 23.64
CA SER A 114 4.41 -3.72 24.17
C SER A 114 5.69 -4.22 23.50
N LYS A 115 5.87 -5.54 23.41
CA LYS A 115 7.02 -6.17 22.74
C LYS A 115 7.08 -5.80 21.26
N SER A 116 5.96 -5.92 20.55
CA SER A 116 5.91 -5.54 19.13
C SER A 116 6.25 -4.07 18.89
N ALA A 117 5.87 -3.18 19.82
CA ALA A 117 6.21 -1.77 19.74
C ALA A 117 7.71 -1.53 20.03
N THR A 118 8.28 -2.17 21.05
CA THR A 118 9.71 -2.07 21.35
C THR A 118 10.55 -2.60 20.19
N ASP A 119 10.21 -3.76 19.63
CA ASP A 119 10.92 -4.37 18.51
C ASP A 119 10.87 -3.47 17.26
N GLN A 120 9.73 -2.82 17.00
CA GLN A 120 9.61 -1.85 15.91
C GLN A 120 10.46 -0.60 16.12
N TYR A 121 10.56 -0.09 17.35
CA TYR A 121 11.43 1.06 17.64
C TYR A 121 12.90 0.68 17.54
N GLU A 122 13.30 -0.49 18.05
CA GLU A 122 14.66 -1.01 17.92
C GLU A 122 15.06 -1.19 16.46
N SER A 123 14.21 -1.84 15.65
CA SER A 123 14.43 -1.99 14.19
C SER A 123 14.61 -0.63 13.50
N LYS A 124 13.76 0.35 13.81
CA LYS A 124 13.88 1.70 13.24
C LYS A 124 15.16 2.41 13.66
N ILE A 125 15.60 2.22 14.90
CA ILE A 125 16.86 2.80 15.39
C ILE A 125 18.04 2.16 14.65
N GLU A 126 18.05 0.84 14.47
CA GLU A 126 19.09 0.13 13.73
C GLU A 126 19.12 0.54 12.24
N GLU A 127 17.96 0.67 11.60
CA GLU A 127 17.82 1.19 10.23
C GLU A 127 18.37 2.62 10.11
N LEU A 128 18.04 3.50 11.06
CA LEU A 128 18.58 4.87 11.07
C LEU A 128 20.10 4.89 11.30
N GLN A 129 20.62 4.04 12.18
CA GLN A 129 22.06 3.94 12.45
C GLN A 129 22.84 3.34 11.28
N THR A 130 22.25 2.41 10.53
CA THR A 130 22.87 1.84 9.33
C THR A 130 22.87 2.86 8.20
N ALA A 131 21.72 3.51 7.93
CA ALA A 131 21.62 4.59 6.95
C ALA A 131 22.62 5.73 7.24
N HIS A 132 22.72 6.18 8.49
CA HIS A 132 23.67 7.22 8.86
C HIS A 132 25.13 6.81 8.64
N ARG A 133 25.49 5.54 8.94
CA ARG A 133 26.84 5.02 8.68
C ARG A 133 27.14 4.94 7.19
N GLU A 134 26.17 4.53 6.39
CA GLU A 134 26.28 4.47 4.93
C GLU A 134 26.43 5.86 4.32
N GLU A 135 25.58 6.83 4.72
CA GLU A 135 25.68 8.22 4.28
C GLU A 135 27.02 8.85 4.68
N ALA A 136 27.49 8.62 5.91
CA ALA A 136 28.79 9.09 6.36
C ALA A 136 29.93 8.49 5.52
N ALA A 137 29.88 7.19 5.22
CA ALA A 137 30.87 6.53 4.38
C ALA A 137 30.87 7.11 2.95
N GLN A 138 29.69 7.25 2.33
CA GLN A 138 29.55 7.85 1.00
C GLN A 138 30.05 9.30 0.96
N LEU A 139 29.76 10.08 1.99
CA LEU A 139 30.25 11.45 2.10
C LEU A 139 31.78 11.49 2.22
N THR A 140 32.38 10.60 3.01
CA THR A 140 33.85 10.51 3.11
C THR A 140 34.50 10.07 1.81
N GLU A 141 33.90 9.10 1.10
CA GLU A 141 34.41 8.61 -0.19
C GLU A 141 34.34 9.71 -1.26
N THR A 142 33.21 10.39 -1.38
CA THR A 142 33.04 11.50 -2.33
C THR A 142 33.96 12.67 -2.01
N HIS A 143 34.15 13.00 -0.73
CA HIS A 143 35.12 14.01 -0.31
C HIS A 143 36.54 13.63 -0.70
N GLN A 144 36.96 12.41 -0.39
CA GLN A 144 38.31 11.92 -0.70
C GLN A 144 38.55 11.83 -2.22
N ALA A 145 37.55 11.42 -2.99
CA ALA A 145 37.62 11.44 -4.45
C ALA A 145 37.81 12.86 -4.99
N ALA A 146 37.04 13.83 -4.49
CA ALA A 146 37.17 15.24 -4.88
C ALA A 146 38.53 15.82 -4.46
N GLU A 147 39.03 15.48 -3.26
CA GLU A 147 40.35 15.88 -2.78
C GLU A 147 41.46 15.36 -3.69
N ASN A 148 41.40 14.08 -4.08
CA ASN A 148 42.36 13.48 -5.01
C ASN A 148 42.36 14.18 -6.38
N VAL A 149 41.18 14.45 -6.95
CA VAL A 149 41.07 15.18 -8.23
C VAL A 149 41.68 16.58 -8.13
N LEU A 150 41.44 17.29 -7.03
CA LEU A 150 42.03 18.61 -6.81
C LEU A 150 43.55 18.52 -6.62
N LYS A 151 44.04 17.51 -5.92
CA LYS A 151 45.47 17.27 -5.74
C LYS A 151 46.17 16.99 -7.07
N ASP A 152 45.61 16.11 -7.89
CA ASP A 152 46.11 15.83 -9.25
C ASP A 152 46.16 17.11 -10.09
N LYS A 153 45.12 17.96 -9.99
CA LYS A 153 45.09 19.23 -10.72
C LYS A 153 46.15 20.23 -10.23
N VAL A 154 46.41 20.28 -8.93
CA VAL A 154 47.47 21.11 -8.35
C VAL A 154 48.84 20.62 -8.83
N GLU A 155 49.07 19.31 -8.87
CA GLU A 155 50.31 18.72 -9.38
C GLU A 155 50.51 19.06 -10.87
N GLU A 156 49.51 18.87 -11.71
CA GLU A 156 49.53 19.25 -13.14
C GLU A 156 49.88 20.73 -13.34
N LEU A 157 49.17 21.64 -12.64
CA LEU A 157 49.42 23.08 -12.73
C LEU A 157 50.82 23.46 -12.23
N THR A 158 51.33 22.73 -11.23
CA THR A 158 52.69 22.94 -10.72
C THR A 158 53.74 22.55 -11.75
N GLU A 159 53.52 21.44 -12.47
CA GLU A 159 54.38 21.01 -13.57
C GLU A 159 54.35 22.01 -14.74
N GLU A 160 53.17 22.48 -15.14
CA GLU A 160 53.02 23.52 -16.17
C GLU A 160 53.75 24.81 -15.79
N LEU A 161 53.58 25.27 -14.55
CA LEU A 161 54.29 26.43 -14.02
C LEU A 161 55.80 26.23 -14.06
N LEU A 162 56.28 25.03 -13.73
CA LEU A 162 57.71 24.73 -13.75
C LEU A 162 58.25 24.74 -15.18
N VAL A 163 57.52 24.20 -16.16
CA VAL A 163 57.88 24.27 -17.59
C VAL A 163 57.90 25.71 -18.07
N TYR A 164 56.86 26.50 -17.76
CA TYR A 164 56.79 27.92 -18.10
C TYR A 164 57.96 28.70 -17.51
N ASN A 165 58.28 28.50 -16.24
CA ASN A 165 59.40 29.17 -15.58
C ASN A 165 60.75 28.77 -16.17
N LYS A 166 60.94 27.50 -16.54
CA LYS A 166 62.15 27.05 -17.27
C LYS A 166 62.26 27.72 -18.64
N LEU A 167 61.16 27.82 -19.38
CA LEU A 167 61.13 28.49 -20.68
C LEU A 167 61.44 29.98 -20.54
N LYS A 168 60.82 30.65 -19.56
CA LYS A 168 61.07 32.05 -19.24
C LYS A 168 62.55 32.30 -18.93
N LYS A 169 63.16 31.49 -18.05
CA LYS A 169 64.60 31.57 -17.76
C LYS A 169 65.45 31.36 -19.01
N ARG A 170 65.14 30.37 -19.85
CA ARG A 170 65.86 30.15 -21.12
C ARG A 170 65.79 31.36 -22.04
N VAL A 171 64.65 32.05 -22.10
CA VAL A 171 64.49 33.27 -22.90
C VAL A 171 65.30 34.43 -22.29
N GLU A 172 65.31 34.58 -20.97
CA GLU A 172 66.11 35.60 -20.26
C GLU A 172 67.62 35.35 -20.40
N ASP A 173 68.04 34.10 -20.25
CA ASP A 173 69.43 33.64 -20.40
C ASP A 173 69.85 33.55 -21.88
N SER A 174 68.90 33.65 -22.82
CA SER A 174 69.18 33.60 -24.25
C SER A 174 70.07 34.78 -24.63
N THR A 175 71.34 34.47 -24.88
CA THR A 175 72.28 35.43 -25.44
C THR A 175 71.98 35.72 -26.90
N PHE A 176 71.04 35.02 -27.54
CA PHE A 176 70.70 35.16 -28.96
C PHE A 176 70.55 36.62 -29.39
N LYS A 177 69.83 37.45 -28.62
CA LYS A 177 69.67 38.88 -28.96
C LYS A 177 71.00 39.65 -28.89
N LYS A 178 71.83 39.37 -27.89
CA LYS A 178 73.16 39.98 -27.72
C LYS A 178 74.15 39.47 -28.77
N ASP A 179 74.13 38.18 -29.09
CA ASP A 179 74.99 37.53 -30.08
C ASP A 179 74.63 37.96 -31.49
N LEU A 180 73.34 38.06 -31.80
CA LEU A 180 72.84 38.64 -33.04
C LEU A 180 73.33 40.09 -33.18
N GLN A 181 73.18 40.90 -32.13
CA GLN A 181 73.66 42.29 -32.14
C GLN A 181 75.18 42.39 -32.26
N ARG A 182 75.94 41.49 -31.62
CA ARG A 182 77.41 41.42 -31.71
C ARG A 182 77.87 40.95 -33.09
N ASN A 183 77.15 40.02 -33.71
CA ASN A 183 77.39 39.53 -35.06
C ASN A 183 77.13 40.65 -36.09
N ILE A 184 76.03 41.39 -35.93
CA ILE A 184 75.71 42.61 -36.69
C ILE A 184 76.84 43.65 -36.56
N GLN A 185 77.39 43.84 -35.36
CA GLN A 185 78.51 44.78 -35.15
C GLN A 185 79.82 44.27 -35.76
N ALA A 186 80.09 42.97 -35.71
CA ALA A 186 81.36 42.37 -36.15
C ALA A 186 81.44 42.13 -37.66
N HIS A 187 80.31 41.78 -38.29
CA HIS A 187 80.24 41.39 -39.70
C HIS A 187 79.43 42.38 -40.55
N GLY A 188 78.97 43.48 -39.95
CA GLY A 188 77.96 44.35 -40.55
C GLY A 188 76.56 43.75 -40.35
N SER A 189 75.51 44.55 -40.56
CA SER A 189 74.18 43.96 -40.54
C SER A 189 74.10 42.85 -41.59
N PRO A 190 73.42 41.73 -41.31
CA PRO A 190 72.95 40.83 -42.35
C PRO A 190 72.30 41.74 -43.37
N GLY A 191 72.94 41.89 -44.54
CA GLY A 191 72.71 43.07 -45.38
C GLY A 191 71.22 43.31 -45.68
N PRO A 192 70.84 44.48 -46.24
CA PRO A 192 69.46 44.98 -46.30
C PRO A 192 68.35 44.00 -46.76
N PHE A 193 68.73 42.90 -47.41
CA PHE A 193 67.89 41.74 -47.68
C PHE A 193 67.35 41.03 -46.42
N TRP A 194 68.20 40.70 -45.44
CA TRP A 194 67.81 39.90 -44.27
C TRP A 194 66.98 40.69 -43.26
N GLU A 195 67.26 41.99 -43.10
CA GLU A 195 66.42 42.90 -42.31
C GLU A 195 65.01 42.96 -42.91
N ARG A 196 64.91 43.11 -44.23
CA ARG A 196 63.62 43.08 -44.94
C ARG A 196 62.91 41.73 -44.81
N GLU A 197 63.64 40.63 -44.86
CA GLU A 197 63.06 39.29 -44.68
C GLU A 197 62.54 39.11 -43.24
N GLN A 198 63.27 39.58 -42.23
CA GLN A 198 62.83 39.53 -40.84
C GLN A 198 61.58 40.39 -40.59
N GLU A 199 61.52 41.59 -41.17
CA GLU A 199 60.33 42.46 -41.12
C GLU A 199 59.13 41.82 -41.84
N SER A 200 59.35 41.20 -43.01
CA SER A 200 58.33 40.44 -43.75
C SER A 200 57.78 39.27 -42.93
N LEU A 201 58.66 38.50 -42.28
CA LEU A 201 58.25 37.39 -41.42
C LEU A 201 57.48 37.85 -40.17
N LEU A 202 57.88 38.97 -39.56
CA LEU A 202 57.13 39.56 -38.44
C LEU A 202 55.71 39.92 -38.85
N PHE A 203 55.54 40.56 -40.01
CA PHE A 203 54.22 40.89 -40.55
C PHE A 203 53.35 39.65 -40.77
N VAL A 204 53.92 38.57 -41.33
CA VAL A 204 53.20 37.30 -41.51
C VAL A 204 52.80 36.68 -40.16
N ILE A 205 53.68 36.74 -39.15
CA ILE A 205 53.38 36.25 -37.80
C ILE A 205 52.25 37.06 -37.16
N GLU A 206 52.28 38.39 -37.28
CA GLU A 206 51.21 39.27 -36.78
C GLU A 206 49.88 38.95 -37.46
N MET A 207 49.85 38.87 -38.79
CA MET A 207 48.66 38.46 -39.54
C MET A 207 48.13 37.07 -39.13
N LYS A 208 49.03 36.11 -38.90
CA LYS A 208 48.64 34.77 -38.45
C LYS A 208 48.09 34.80 -37.02
N SER A 209 48.67 35.61 -36.16
CA SER A 209 48.24 35.77 -34.77
C SER A 209 46.86 36.41 -34.68
N GLU A 210 46.61 37.46 -35.46
CA GLU A 210 45.28 38.08 -35.60
C GLU A 210 44.24 37.08 -36.09
N ARG A 211 44.57 36.31 -37.15
CA ARG A 211 43.66 35.27 -37.66
C ARG A 211 43.36 34.18 -36.63
N ILE A 212 44.35 33.78 -35.82
CA ILE A 212 44.14 32.82 -34.73
C ILE A 212 43.20 33.41 -33.68
N GLN A 213 43.38 34.69 -33.32
CA GLN A 213 42.49 35.38 -32.38
C GLN A 213 41.06 35.47 -32.91
N GLU A 214 40.87 35.83 -34.19
CA GLU A 214 39.55 35.84 -34.84
C GLU A 214 38.88 34.46 -34.81
N GLN A 215 39.64 33.40 -35.12
CA GLN A 215 39.15 32.02 -35.04
C GLN A 215 38.78 31.63 -33.60
N GLY A 216 39.58 32.05 -32.60
CA GLY A 216 39.29 31.86 -31.19
C GLY A 216 37.97 32.52 -30.78
N ASN A 217 37.74 33.77 -31.19
CA ASN A 217 36.48 34.48 -30.94
C ASN A 217 35.28 33.77 -31.60
N LYS A 218 35.44 33.27 -32.83
CA LYS A 218 34.38 32.51 -33.51
C LYS A 218 34.08 31.19 -32.80
N LEU A 219 35.10 30.52 -32.27
CA LEU A 219 34.95 29.29 -31.52
C LEU A 219 34.18 29.52 -30.21
N LEU A 220 34.46 30.61 -29.48
CA LEU A 220 33.70 31.01 -28.30
C LEU A 220 32.23 31.30 -28.61
N GLN A 221 31.96 32.03 -29.71
CA GLN A 221 30.59 32.27 -30.15
C GLN A 221 29.85 30.98 -30.48
N MET A 222 30.54 30.04 -31.14
CA MET A 222 29.97 28.73 -31.48
C MET A 222 29.69 27.90 -30.22
N GLN A 223 30.58 27.91 -29.23
CA GLN A 223 30.35 27.26 -27.93
C GLN A 223 29.10 27.81 -27.23
N ALA A 224 28.95 29.13 -27.18
CA ALA A 224 27.77 29.78 -26.58
C ALA A 224 26.47 29.43 -27.33
N LEU A 225 26.52 29.24 -28.66
CA LEU A 225 25.37 28.76 -29.43
C LEU A 225 25.05 27.30 -29.13
N THR A 226 26.06 26.43 -28.98
CA THR A 226 25.88 25.03 -28.60
C THR A 226 25.24 24.92 -27.22
N GLU A 227 25.70 25.69 -26.23
CA GLU A 227 25.10 25.71 -24.88
C GLU A 227 23.63 26.14 -24.91
N LYS A 228 23.30 27.18 -25.70
CA LYS A 228 21.90 27.59 -25.90
C LYS A 228 21.08 26.51 -26.58
N ASN A 229 21.64 25.81 -27.56
CA ASN A 229 20.94 24.73 -28.24
C ASN A 229 20.63 23.57 -27.28
N LEU A 230 21.59 23.17 -26.45
CA LEU A 230 21.38 22.16 -25.41
C LEU A 230 20.26 22.58 -24.43
N SER A 231 20.26 23.84 -23.98
CA SER A 231 19.20 24.35 -23.11
C SER A 231 17.82 24.34 -23.79
N LEU A 232 17.75 24.59 -25.10
CA LEU A 232 16.52 24.51 -25.87
C LEU A 232 16.06 23.07 -26.07
N GLU A 233 16.99 22.13 -26.29
CA GLU A 233 16.70 20.69 -26.36
C GLU A 233 16.08 20.19 -25.04
N ASP A 234 16.65 20.58 -23.90
CA ASP A 234 16.09 20.27 -22.57
C ASP A 234 14.68 20.86 -22.40
N GLN A 235 14.46 22.09 -22.86
CA GLN A 235 13.13 22.72 -22.80
C GLN A 235 12.12 21.97 -23.67
N VAL A 236 12.50 21.52 -24.86
CA VAL A 236 11.65 20.71 -25.75
C VAL A 236 11.29 19.39 -25.08
N ILE A 237 12.25 18.70 -24.47
CA ILE A 237 12.00 17.45 -23.74
C ILE A 237 10.99 17.68 -22.61
N ASN A 238 11.16 18.72 -21.81
CA ASN A 238 10.25 19.05 -20.72
C ASN A 238 8.82 19.33 -21.22
N VAL A 239 8.68 20.08 -22.32
CA VAL A 239 7.37 20.36 -22.91
C VAL A 239 6.72 19.09 -23.46
N LEU A 240 7.49 18.20 -24.08
CA LEU A 240 6.99 16.91 -24.56
C LEU A 240 6.51 16.02 -23.41
N GLN A 241 7.26 15.95 -22.31
CA GLN A 241 6.84 15.22 -21.10
C GLN A 241 5.54 15.79 -20.52
N GLN A 242 5.44 17.12 -20.39
CA GLN A 242 4.21 17.76 -19.93
C GLN A 242 3.01 17.49 -20.86
N ASN A 243 3.24 17.42 -22.18
CA ASN A 243 2.19 17.08 -23.13
C ASN A 243 1.70 15.64 -22.92
N GLU A 244 2.61 14.70 -22.69
CA GLU A 244 2.28 13.30 -22.43
C GLU A 244 1.49 13.16 -21.11
N ASP A 245 1.90 13.85 -20.05
CA ASP A 245 1.17 13.88 -18.79
C ASP A 245 -0.25 14.43 -18.95
N LEU A 246 -0.43 15.42 -19.82
CA LEU A 246 -1.75 15.96 -20.15
C LEU A 246 -2.57 14.95 -20.96
N ARG A 247 -1.97 14.23 -21.92
CA ARG A 247 -2.64 13.16 -22.68
C ARG A 247 -3.13 12.05 -21.78
N VAL A 248 -2.28 11.54 -20.87
CA VAL A 248 -2.67 10.52 -19.89
C VAL A 248 -3.83 11.01 -19.01
N ARG A 249 -3.80 12.28 -18.57
CA ARG A 249 -4.92 12.87 -17.81
C ARG A 249 -6.20 12.92 -18.63
N ILE A 250 -6.13 13.32 -19.90
CA ILE A 250 -7.28 13.34 -20.80
C ILE A 250 -7.86 11.94 -20.96
N ASP A 251 -7.03 10.91 -21.18
CA ASP A 251 -7.47 9.53 -21.35
C ASP A 251 -8.17 8.98 -20.08
N ASN A 252 -7.67 9.36 -18.90
CA ASN A 252 -8.32 9.06 -17.62
C ASN A 252 -9.70 9.71 -17.50
N TYR A 253 -9.82 11.01 -17.83
CA TYR A 253 -11.11 11.69 -17.83
C TYR A 253 -12.08 11.11 -18.85
N GLN A 254 -11.60 10.76 -20.05
CA GLN A 254 -12.42 10.09 -21.07
C GLN A 254 -12.95 8.75 -20.57
N SER A 255 -12.10 7.95 -19.90
CA SER A 255 -12.51 6.67 -19.30
C SER A 255 -13.58 6.86 -18.22
N LEU A 256 -13.42 7.88 -17.37
CA LEU A 256 -14.41 8.23 -16.35
C LEU A 256 -15.74 8.68 -16.99
N ILE A 257 -15.70 9.51 -18.04
CA ILE A 257 -16.90 9.95 -18.77
C ILE A 257 -17.62 8.74 -19.37
N GLN A 258 -16.88 7.79 -19.97
CA GLN A 258 -17.47 6.56 -20.51
C GLN A 258 -18.14 5.72 -19.42
N GLN A 259 -17.51 5.59 -18.24
CA GLN A 259 -18.07 4.87 -17.10
C GLN A 259 -19.36 5.54 -16.60
N LEU A 260 -19.33 6.84 -16.32
CA LEU A 260 -20.52 7.58 -15.87
C LEU A 260 -21.65 7.54 -16.91
N SER A 261 -21.31 7.59 -18.20
CA SER A 261 -22.30 7.45 -19.28
C SER A 261 -22.91 6.06 -19.35
N LYS A 262 -22.16 5.01 -18.96
CA LYS A 262 -22.70 3.66 -18.83
C LYS A 262 -23.64 3.57 -17.62
N GLU A 263 -23.20 4.04 -16.45
CA GLU A 263 -24.01 4.05 -15.23
C GLU A 263 -25.32 4.83 -15.42
N HIS A 264 -25.26 5.98 -16.10
CA HIS A 264 -26.45 6.78 -16.42
C HIS A 264 -27.44 6.00 -17.29
N ARG A 265 -26.96 5.29 -18.34
CA ARG A 265 -27.81 4.44 -19.19
C ARG A 265 -28.42 3.27 -18.41
N ASP A 266 -27.64 2.65 -17.53
CA ASP A 266 -28.10 1.52 -16.71
C ASP A 266 -29.20 1.96 -15.72
N LEU A 267 -29.03 3.12 -15.08
CA LEU A 267 -30.01 3.73 -14.19
C LEU A 267 -31.29 4.15 -14.94
N GLN A 268 -31.16 4.77 -16.10
CA GLN A 268 -32.31 5.12 -16.94
C GLN A 268 -33.11 3.86 -17.31
N GLY A 269 -32.42 2.79 -17.72
CA GLY A 269 -33.08 1.52 -18.01
C GLY A 269 -33.77 0.89 -16.79
N ALA A 270 -33.22 1.06 -15.58
CA ALA A 270 -33.87 0.61 -14.35
C ALA A 270 -35.13 1.43 -14.02
N LEU A 271 -35.04 2.75 -14.19
CA LEU A 271 -36.17 3.66 -14.01
C LEU A 271 -37.32 3.32 -14.97
N ASP A 272 -37.04 3.12 -16.25
CA ASP A 272 -38.05 2.77 -17.26
C ASP A 272 -38.74 1.43 -16.92
N ARG A 273 -37.98 0.44 -16.44
CA ARG A 273 -38.53 -0.84 -15.96
C ARG A 273 -39.45 -0.65 -14.74
N GLN A 274 -39.05 0.17 -13.78
CA GLN A 274 -39.86 0.47 -12.59
C GLN A 274 -41.12 1.26 -12.94
N ALA A 275 -41.04 2.21 -13.87
CA ALA A 275 -42.18 2.95 -14.38
C ALA A 275 -43.19 2.01 -15.05
N GLY A 276 -42.71 1.09 -15.90
CA GLY A 276 -43.55 0.07 -16.54
C GLY A 276 -44.19 -0.92 -15.55
N LEU A 277 -43.50 -1.28 -14.46
CA LEU A 277 -44.10 -2.07 -13.37
C LEU A 277 -45.17 -1.29 -12.61
N SER A 278 -44.89 -0.03 -12.27
CA SER A 278 -45.84 0.85 -11.58
C SER A 278 -47.12 1.07 -12.40
N GLN A 279 -46.99 1.26 -13.72
CA GLN A 279 -48.14 1.38 -14.62
C GLN A 279 -48.99 0.11 -14.62
N ARG A 280 -48.37 -1.08 -14.72
CA ARG A 280 -49.09 -2.37 -14.67
C ARG A 280 -49.81 -2.58 -13.35
N LEU A 281 -49.14 -2.36 -12.21
CA LEU A 281 -49.76 -2.45 -10.90
C LEU A 281 -50.89 -1.42 -10.72
N GLY A 282 -50.75 -0.22 -11.31
CA GLY A 282 -51.80 0.79 -11.35
C GLY A 282 -53.05 0.32 -12.10
N GLN A 283 -52.86 -0.29 -13.27
CA GLN A 283 -53.94 -0.89 -14.06
C GLN A 283 -54.61 -2.06 -13.31
N GLU A 284 -53.82 -2.97 -12.71
CA GLU A 284 -54.35 -4.07 -11.89
C GLU A 284 -55.14 -3.55 -10.69
N LYS A 285 -54.64 -2.52 -10.00
CA LYS A 285 -55.34 -1.85 -8.90
C LYS A 285 -56.68 -1.29 -9.37
N GLU A 286 -56.72 -0.60 -10.51
CA GLU A 286 -57.95 -0.05 -11.06
C GLU A 286 -58.96 -1.15 -11.41
N GLN A 287 -58.50 -2.23 -12.04
CA GLN A 287 -59.32 -3.41 -12.33
C GLN A 287 -59.89 -4.07 -11.06
N LEU A 288 -59.08 -4.21 -10.01
CA LEU A 288 -59.52 -4.75 -8.72
C LEU A 288 -60.52 -3.82 -8.02
N MET A 289 -60.28 -2.50 -8.03
CA MET A 289 -61.21 -1.50 -7.51
C MET A 289 -62.55 -1.52 -8.24
N PHE A 290 -62.52 -1.69 -9.57
CA PHE A 290 -63.73 -1.87 -10.37
C PHE A 290 -64.49 -3.11 -9.92
N LYS A 291 -63.82 -4.28 -9.82
CA LYS A 291 -64.43 -5.52 -9.32
C LYS A 291 -65.02 -5.38 -7.90
N LEU A 292 -64.33 -4.69 -7.00
CA LEU A 292 -64.80 -4.48 -5.63
C LEU A 292 -66.06 -3.61 -5.57
N LYS A 293 -66.07 -2.49 -6.30
CA LYS A 293 -67.24 -1.59 -6.36
C LYS A 293 -68.47 -2.23 -6.99
N HIS A 294 -68.27 -3.21 -7.87
CA HIS A 294 -69.34 -3.88 -8.62
C HIS A 294 -69.63 -5.29 -8.07
N ARG A 295 -69.11 -5.62 -6.87
CA ARG A 295 -69.24 -6.94 -6.22
C ARG A 295 -70.69 -7.32 -5.88
N ASP A 296 -71.55 -6.33 -5.67
CA ASP A 296 -72.97 -6.54 -5.35
C ASP A 296 -73.89 -6.44 -6.60
N SER A 297 -73.32 -6.38 -7.82
CA SER A 297 -74.09 -6.17 -9.06
C SER A 297 -73.81 -7.16 -10.20
N CYS A 298 -73.14 -8.30 -9.93
CA CYS A 298 -73.02 -9.37 -10.93
C CYS A 298 -73.24 -10.77 -10.31
N PRO A 299 -74.09 -11.63 -10.91
CA PRO A 299 -74.46 -12.91 -10.35
C PRO A 299 -73.30 -13.91 -10.43
N THR A 300 -73.21 -14.77 -9.41
CA THR A 300 -72.38 -15.98 -9.35
C THR A 300 -72.39 -16.73 -10.69
N PHE A 301 -71.21 -16.93 -11.30
CA PHE A 301 -70.99 -17.90 -12.38
C PHE A 301 -69.55 -18.43 -12.37
N PRO A 302 -69.30 -19.65 -12.88
CA PRO A 302 -68.86 -20.78 -12.08
C PRO A 302 -67.34 -20.92 -11.98
N SER A 303 -66.94 -21.76 -11.01
CA SER A 303 -65.61 -22.35 -10.86
C SER A 303 -64.89 -22.61 -12.20
N PHE A 304 -63.70 -22.05 -12.36
CA PHE A 304 -62.77 -22.51 -13.39
C PHE A 304 -62.11 -23.82 -12.96
N PRO A 305 -61.97 -24.81 -13.87
CA PRO A 305 -61.41 -26.10 -13.55
C PRO A 305 -59.90 -26.00 -13.34
N ILE A 306 -59.43 -26.83 -12.40
CA ILE A 306 -58.03 -27.19 -12.17
C ILE A 306 -57.43 -27.66 -13.50
N LEU A 307 -56.31 -27.04 -13.92
CA LEU A 307 -55.46 -27.59 -14.97
C LEU A 307 -54.07 -27.82 -14.41
N SER A 308 -53.61 -29.04 -14.65
CA SER A 308 -52.57 -29.75 -13.94
C SER A 308 -51.16 -29.18 -14.09
N GLU A 309 -50.47 -29.26 -12.96
CA GLU A 309 -49.07 -29.66 -12.78
C GLU A 309 -48.39 -30.27 -14.02
N VAL A 310 -47.33 -29.62 -14.50
CA VAL A 310 -46.25 -30.24 -15.27
C VAL A 310 -44.93 -29.80 -14.64
N SER A 311 -44.22 -30.79 -14.07
CA SER A 311 -42.92 -30.67 -13.41
C SER A 311 -41.77 -30.38 -14.40
N PRO A 312 -40.60 -29.93 -13.91
CA PRO A 312 -39.50 -29.47 -14.74
C PRO A 312 -38.54 -30.59 -15.15
N SER A 313 -37.82 -30.37 -16.24
CA SER A 313 -36.51 -30.99 -16.56
C SER A 313 -35.62 -29.93 -17.17
#